data_AF-A0A3D5KDV6-F1
#
_entry.id   AF-A0A3D5KDV6-F1
#
_cell.length_a   1.000
_cell.length_b   1.000
_cell.length_c   1.000
_cell.angle_alpha   90.00
_cell.angle_beta   90.00
_cell.angle_gamma   90.00
#
_symmetry.space_group_name_H-M   'P 1'
#
loop_
_entity.id
_entity.type
_entity.pdbx_description
1 polymer ?
#
loop_
_entity_poly.entity_id
_entity_poly.type
_entity_poly.pdbx_seq_one_letter_code
_entity_poly.pdbx_strand_id
1 'polypeptide(L)'
;MKKAFLTKYKNTEEPAIMIMFDFDWATVENVKTLPNRKFYDNGNNRKYWLCPYTTEAVEKLKSWEFELDPKLEEYYNKVNTITNTILPNITIPELDEILYPFQKEAIAFIEARNGRALLALDMGLGKSIISLGWLKLHEDRKPVLIVCPATLKLNWLREINKWFPNENNIQILYGKYPNENITGDIVIINYDILADWVNALIKIPFKVLILDESHFIKNRTANRTKAVKAISKNIPHI
;
A
#
# COMPACT_ATOMS: atom_id res chain seq x y z
N MET A 1 5.64 -22.01 30.66
CA MET A 1 4.53 -21.23 30.06
C MET A 1 4.97 -20.69 28.72
N LYS A 2 4.19 -20.88 27.66
CA LYS A 2 4.50 -20.41 26.29
C LYS A 2 3.99 -18.98 26.10
N LYS A 3 4.87 -18.02 25.84
CA LYS A 3 4.52 -16.61 25.66
C LYS A 3 5.16 -16.02 24.41
N ALA A 4 4.44 -15.13 23.73
CA ALA A 4 4.93 -14.38 22.57
C ALA A 4 4.67 -12.88 22.74
N PHE A 5 5.69 -12.05 22.52
CA PHE A 5 5.63 -10.61 22.75
C PHE A 5 6.09 -9.81 21.52
N LEU A 6 5.46 -8.66 21.29
CA LEU A 6 5.94 -7.72 20.28
C LEU A 6 7.22 -7.03 20.78
N THR A 7 8.27 -7.07 19.96
CA THR A 7 9.56 -6.41 20.24
C THR A 7 10.13 -5.81 18.96
N LYS A 8 11.41 -5.42 18.99
CA LYS A 8 12.17 -4.96 17.83
C LYS A 8 13.50 -5.71 17.71
N TYR A 9 13.98 -5.90 16.49
CA TYR A 9 15.36 -6.33 16.25
C TYR A 9 16.35 -5.26 16.73
N LYS A 10 17.35 -5.65 17.54
CA LYS A 10 18.33 -4.72 18.12
C LYS A 10 19.10 -3.89 17.08
N ASN A 11 19.33 -4.44 15.89
CA ASN A 11 20.19 -3.82 14.87
C ASN A 11 19.42 -2.95 13.87
N THR A 12 18.15 -3.26 13.60
CA THR A 12 17.36 -2.61 12.53
C THR A 12 16.17 -1.81 13.05
N GLU A 13 15.84 -1.92 14.34
CA GLU A 13 14.59 -1.42 14.94
C GLU A 13 13.29 -1.92 14.29
N GLU A 14 13.38 -2.88 13.37
CA GLU A 14 12.22 -3.49 12.74
C GLU A 14 11.43 -4.33 13.75
N PRO A 15 10.09 -4.33 13.67
CA PRO A 15 9.25 -5.10 14.57
C PRO A 15 9.52 -6.61 14.44
N ALA A 16 9.53 -7.29 15.58
CA ALA A 16 9.77 -8.73 15.68
C ALA A 16 8.88 -9.34 16.76
N ILE A 17 8.70 -10.66 16.71
CA ILE A 17 8.00 -11.41 17.77
C ILE A 17 9.06 -12.14 18.59
N MET A 18 9.05 -11.90 19.90
CA MET A 18 9.88 -12.61 20.89
C MET A 18 9.09 -13.77 21.47
N ILE A 19 9.62 -14.98 21.30
CA ILE A 19 8.98 -16.23 21.70
C ILE A 19 9.76 -16.83 22.86
N MET A 20 9.07 -17.06 23.98
CA MET A 20 9.63 -17.59 25.23
C MET A 20 8.81 -18.78 25.71
N PHE A 21 9.47 -19.88 26.06
CA PHE A 21 8.83 -21.07 26.60
C PHE A 21 9.84 -21.91 27.38
N ASP A 22 9.36 -22.72 28.31
CA ASP A 22 10.18 -23.74 28.99
C ASP A 22 10.55 -24.82 27.99
N PHE A 23 11.72 -25.44 28.16
CA PHE A 23 12.22 -26.41 27.18
C PHE A 23 11.22 -27.56 26.96
N ASP A 24 10.73 -27.64 25.72
CA ASP A 24 9.87 -28.70 25.22
C ASP A 24 10.27 -28.98 23.76
N TRP A 25 10.60 -30.24 23.47
CA TRP A 25 11.14 -30.62 22.17
C TRP A 25 10.14 -30.42 21.04
N ALA A 26 8.86 -30.71 21.28
CA ALA A 26 7.80 -30.50 20.30
C ALA A 26 7.64 -29.01 19.97
N THR A 27 7.65 -28.14 20.99
CA THR A 27 7.58 -26.69 20.80
C THR A 27 8.81 -26.14 20.08
N VAL A 28 10.02 -26.68 20.34
CA VAL A 28 11.23 -26.31 19.60
C VAL A 28 11.10 -26.64 18.11
N GLU A 29 10.65 -27.85 17.77
CA GLU A 29 10.46 -28.26 16.36
C GLU A 29 9.42 -27.38 15.66
N ASN A 30 8.31 -27.05 16.33
CA ASN A 30 7.33 -26.10 15.82
C ASN A 30 7.95 -24.72 15.53
N VAL A 31 8.65 -24.11 16.50
CA VAL A 31 9.29 -22.80 16.34
C VAL A 31 10.35 -22.81 15.24
N LYS A 32 11.03 -23.95 15.01
CA LYS A 32 11.98 -24.12 13.90
C LYS A 32 11.30 -24.06 12.52
N THR A 33 9.98 -24.17 12.40
CA THR A 33 9.27 -24.01 11.12
C THR A 33 8.97 -22.55 10.77
N LEU A 34 9.20 -21.60 11.68
CA LEU A 34 8.95 -20.18 11.41
C LEU A 34 9.97 -19.61 10.39
N PRO A 35 9.56 -18.76 9.45
CA PRO A 35 10.51 -18.14 8.53
C PRO A 35 11.46 -17.20 9.27
N ASN A 36 12.74 -17.18 8.90
CA ASN A 36 13.76 -16.26 9.42
C ASN A 36 13.91 -16.21 10.97
N ARG A 37 13.52 -17.27 11.70
CA ARG A 37 13.72 -17.33 13.16
C ARG A 37 15.19 -17.39 13.56
N LYS A 38 15.53 -16.76 14.68
CA LYS A 38 16.86 -16.81 15.31
C LYS A 38 16.73 -17.09 16.81
N PHE A 39 17.60 -17.96 17.32
CA PHE A 39 17.69 -18.28 18.74
C PHE A 39 18.71 -17.37 19.44
N TYR A 40 18.39 -16.95 20.66
CA TYR A 40 19.24 -16.12 21.51
C TYR A 40 19.35 -16.72 22.91
N ASP A 41 20.57 -16.74 23.43
CA ASP A 41 20.90 -17.15 24.79
C ASP A 41 21.76 -16.06 25.44
N ASN A 42 21.18 -15.35 26.42
CA ASN A 42 21.84 -14.22 27.09
C ASN A 42 22.48 -14.60 28.44
N GLY A 43 22.65 -15.89 28.76
CA GLY A 43 23.34 -16.35 29.98
C GLY A 43 22.59 -16.14 31.30
N ASN A 44 21.71 -15.14 31.41
CA ASN A 44 20.88 -14.85 32.59
C ASN A 44 19.50 -15.53 32.53
N ASN A 45 19.45 -16.80 32.12
CA ASN A 45 18.23 -17.63 32.15
C ASN A 45 17.05 -17.14 31.28
N ARG A 46 17.31 -16.27 30.29
CA ARG A 46 16.31 -15.83 29.30
C ARG A 46 16.71 -16.29 27.91
N LYS A 47 16.41 -17.55 27.60
CA LYS A 47 16.47 -18.11 26.25
C LYS A 47 15.21 -17.74 25.50
N TYR A 48 15.35 -17.23 24.28
CA TYR A 48 14.20 -16.84 23.46
C TYR A 48 14.50 -16.96 21.98
N TRP A 49 13.44 -17.02 21.19
CA TRP A 49 13.51 -16.94 19.74
C TRP A 49 12.97 -15.60 19.27
N LEU A 50 13.56 -15.05 18.20
CA LEU A 50 12.99 -13.95 17.45
C LEU A 50 12.56 -14.44 16.08
N CYS A 51 11.38 -14.05 15.63
CA CYS A 51 10.95 -14.22 14.24
C CYS A 51 10.35 -12.90 13.70
N PRO A 52 10.21 -12.77 12.38
CA PRO A 52 9.56 -11.62 11.77
C PRO A 52 8.15 -11.40 12.32
N TYR A 53 7.74 -10.14 12.36
CA TYR A 53 6.39 -9.75 12.73
C TYR A 53 5.43 -9.91 11.53
N THR A 54 4.88 -11.11 11.37
CA THR A 54 3.94 -11.46 10.28
C THR A 54 2.68 -12.11 10.83
N THR A 55 1.57 -12.01 10.10
CA THR A 55 0.30 -12.68 10.43
C THR A 55 0.46 -14.19 10.52
N GLU A 56 1.16 -14.80 9.56
CA GLU A 56 1.46 -16.23 9.54
C GLU A 56 2.19 -16.69 10.81
N ALA A 57 3.14 -15.89 11.31
CA ALA A 57 3.84 -16.21 12.55
C ALA A 57 2.90 -16.16 13.76
N VAL A 58 2.01 -15.16 13.83
CA VAL A 58 1.02 -15.06 14.91
C VAL A 58 0.01 -16.21 14.87
N GLU A 59 -0.44 -16.62 13.68
CA GLU A 59 -1.34 -17.77 13.48
C GLU A 59 -0.74 -19.07 13.99
N LYS A 60 0.51 -19.35 13.59
CA LYS A 60 1.26 -20.52 14.05
C LYS A 60 1.45 -20.50 15.57
N LEU A 61 1.81 -19.35 16.14
CA LEU A 61 1.96 -19.22 17.59
C LEU A 61 0.65 -19.49 18.33
N LYS A 62 -0.48 -18.98 17.81
CA LYS A 62 -1.82 -19.24 18.37
C LYS A 62 -2.20 -20.71 18.27
N SER A 63 -1.92 -21.38 17.15
CA SER A 63 -2.22 -22.82 16.99
C SER A 63 -1.33 -23.72 17.85
N TRP A 64 -0.16 -23.24 18.28
CA TRP A 64 0.73 -23.92 19.23
C TRP A 64 0.51 -23.54 20.69
N GLU A 65 -0.61 -22.85 20.97
CA GLU A 65 -1.06 -22.47 22.31
C GLU A 65 -0.10 -21.51 23.03
N PHE A 66 0.54 -20.59 22.29
CA PHE A 66 1.26 -19.47 22.90
C PHE A 66 0.29 -18.40 23.39
N GLU A 67 0.52 -17.93 24.62
CA GLU A 67 -0.12 -16.72 25.14
C GLU A 67 0.47 -15.50 24.42
N LEU A 68 -0.37 -14.79 23.65
CA LEU A 68 0.03 -13.62 22.88
C LEU A 68 -0.09 -12.35 23.72
N ASP A 69 0.89 -11.44 23.57
CA ASP A 69 0.76 -10.07 24.07
C ASP A 69 -0.49 -9.39 23.45
N PRO A 70 -1.29 -8.64 24.23
CA PRO A 70 -2.48 -7.95 23.74
C PRO A 70 -2.28 -7.14 22.46
N LYS A 71 -1.09 -6.53 22.26
CA LYS A 71 -0.76 -5.78 21.04
C LYS A 71 -0.64 -6.67 19.80
N LEU A 72 -0.11 -7.89 19.96
CA LEU A 72 -0.04 -8.87 18.87
C LEU A 72 -1.44 -9.35 18.50
N GLU A 73 -2.28 -9.59 19.51
CA GLU A 73 -3.65 -10.06 19.30
C GLU A 73 -4.54 -8.98 18.66
N GLU A 74 -4.44 -7.73 19.11
CA GLU A 74 -5.11 -6.58 18.49
C GLU A 74 -4.74 -6.45 17.01
N TYR A 75 -3.45 -6.52 16.68
CA TYR A 75 -2.98 -6.45 15.31
C TYR A 75 -3.49 -7.62 14.46
N TYR A 76 -3.40 -8.85 14.98
CA TYR A 76 -3.87 -10.05 14.28
C TYR A 76 -5.36 -9.96 13.98
N ASN A 77 -6.17 -9.60 14.97
CA ASN A 77 -7.61 -9.42 14.80
C ASN A 77 -7.91 -8.32 13.77
N LYS A 78 -7.21 -7.18 13.83
CA LYS A 78 -7.35 -6.11 12.84
C LYS A 78 -7.05 -6.58 11.42
N VAL A 79 -5.95 -7.30 11.21
CA VAL A 79 -5.60 -7.81 9.88
C VAL A 79 -6.63 -8.85 9.41
N ASN A 80 -7.05 -9.77 10.26
CA ASN A 80 -8.09 -10.75 9.92
C ASN A 80 -9.42 -10.11 9.58
N THR A 81 -9.85 -9.08 10.30
CA THR A 81 -11.06 -8.33 9.96
C THR A 81 -10.92 -7.70 8.58
N ILE A 82 -9.76 -7.11 8.26
CA ILE A 82 -9.47 -6.50 6.95
C ILE A 82 -9.46 -7.54 5.81
N THR A 83 -8.93 -8.74 6.05
CA THR A 83 -8.84 -9.82 5.05
C THR A 83 -10.18 -10.51 4.84
N ASN A 84 -10.95 -10.71 5.91
CA ASN A 84 -12.28 -11.33 5.87
C ASN A 84 -13.41 -10.32 5.63
N THR A 85 -13.07 -9.06 5.33
CA THR A 85 -14.07 -8.06 4.96
C THR A 85 -14.73 -8.51 3.66
N ILE A 86 -16.04 -8.75 3.71
CA ILE A 86 -16.85 -9.00 2.53
C ILE A 86 -16.69 -7.79 1.61
N LEU A 87 -16.12 -8.02 0.42
CA LEU A 87 -15.96 -6.96 -0.55
C LEU A 87 -17.35 -6.49 -1.01
N PRO A 88 -17.56 -5.18 -1.17
CA PRO A 88 -18.83 -4.67 -1.67
C PRO A 88 -19.08 -5.23 -3.06
N ASN A 89 -20.34 -5.60 -3.34
CA ASN A 89 -20.74 -5.86 -4.72
C ASN A 89 -20.80 -4.52 -5.45
N ILE A 90 -19.90 -4.32 -6.41
CA ILE A 90 -19.79 -3.09 -7.18
C ILE A 90 -20.13 -3.36 -8.64
N THR A 91 -20.74 -2.38 -9.28
CA THR A 91 -20.95 -2.37 -10.73
C THR A 91 -20.24 -1.14 -11.28
N ILE A 92 -19.27 -1.35 -12.17
CA ILE A 92 -18.47 -0.26 -12.71
C ILE A 92 -19.12 0.23 -14.02
N PRO A 93 -19.62 1.48 -14.10
CA PRO A 93 -20.26 2.00 -15.30
C PRO A 93 -19.38 1.81 -16.54
N GLU A 94 -19.96 1.26 -17.60
CA GLU A 94 -19.32 1.02 -18.92
C GLU A 94 -18.12 0.06 -18.94
N LEU A 95 -17.60 -0.36 -17.78
CA LEU A 95 -16.43 -1.24 -17.67
C LEU A 95 -16.77 -2.62 -17.11
N ASP A 96 -17.98 -2.82 -16.59
CA ASP A 96 -18.34 -4.06 -15.91
C ASP A 96 -18.20 -5.31 -16.80
N GLU A 97 -18.57 -5.24 -18.08
CA GLU A 97 -18.43 -6.37 -19.01
C GLU A 97 -17.02 -6.55 -19.56
N ILE A 98 -16.14 -5.56 -19.36
CA ILE A 98 -14.78 -5.53 -19.90
C ILE A 98 -13.76 -6.03 -18.86
N LEU A 99 -14.00 -5.72 -17.59
CA LEU A 99 -13.09 -6.05 -16.50
C LEU A 99 -13.08 -7.55 -16.19
N TYR A 100 -11.88 -8.11 -16.04
CA TYR A 100 -11.73 -9.47 -15.52
C TYR A 100 -12.22 -9.56 -14.06
N PRO A 101 -12.68 -10.74 -13.60
CA PRO A 101 -13.16 -10.92 -12.22
C PRO A 101 -12.17 -10.41 -11.15
N PHE A 102 -10.88 -10.72 -11.28
CA PHE A 102 -9.85 -10.26 -10.33
C PHE A 102 -9.67 -8.72 -10.34
N GLN A 103 -9.94 -8.05 -11.47
CA GLN A 103 -9.88 -6.59 -11.56
C GLN A 103 -11.07 -5.97 -10.84
N LYS A 104 -12.27 -6.56 -10.95
CA LYS A 104 -13.45 -6.13 -10.17
C LYS A 104 -13.21 -6.31 -8.68
N GLU A 105 -12.66 -7.44 -8.26
CA GLU A 105 -12.27 -7.67 -6.86
C GLU A 105 -11.25 -6.62 -6.38
N ALA A 106 -10.26 -6.28 -7.21
CA ALA A 106 -9.30 -5.24 -6.88
C ALA A 106 -9.95 -3.85 -6.74
N ILE A 107 -10.92 -3.50 -7.58
CA ILE A 107 -11.68 -2.25 -7.45
C ILE A 107 -12.52 -2.27 -6.17
N ALA A 108 -13.20 -3.39 -5.87
CA ALA A 108 -13.98 -3.55 -4.65
C ALA A 108 -13.09 -3.49 -3.40
N PHE A 109 -11.85 -3.97 -3.49
CA PHE A 109 -10.84 -3.85 -2.44
C PHE A 109 -10.44 -2.39 -2.18
N ILE A 110 -10.30 -1.58 -3.23
CA ILE A 110 -10.05 -0.14 -3.13
C ILE A 110 -11.26 0.56 -2.52
N GLU A 111 -12.47 0.17 -2.96
CA GLU A 111 -13.74 0.74 -2.49
C GLU A 111 -13.96 0.51 -1.00
N ALA A 112 -13.77 -0.74 -0.54
CA ALA A 112 -13.86 -1.08 0.88
C ALA A 112 -12.87 -0.31 1.77
N ARG A 113 -11.84 0.31 1.17
CA ARG A 113 -10.82 1.13 1.85
C ARG A 113 -10.91 2.60 1.46
N ASN A 114 -12.02 3.01 0.85
CA ASN A 114 -12.31 4.39 0.50
C ASN A 114 -11.21 5.04 -0.36
N GLY A 115 -10.63 4.28 -1.29
CA GLY A 115 -9.54 4.74 -2.16
C GLY A 115 -8.13 4.43 -1.66
N ARG A 116 -7.97 3.94 -0.42
CA ARG A 116 -6.66 3.72 0.21
C ARG A 116 -6.16 2.30 -0.01
N ALA A 117 -5.46 2.08 -1.11
CA ALA A 117 -4.95 0.76 -1.46
C ALA A 117 -3.50 0.80 -1.98
N LEU A 118 -2.78 -0.31 -1.74
CA LEU A 118 -1.55 -0.63 -2.44
C LEU A 118 -1.84 -1.85 -3.34
N LEU A 119 -1.84 -1.63 -4.65
CA LEU A 119 -2.05 -2.69 -5.63
C LEU A 119 -0.70 -3.35 -5.99
N ALA A 120 -0.33 -4.40 -5.26
CA ALA A 120 0.88 -5.19 -5.50
C ALA A 120 0.65 -6.32 -6.52
N LEU A 121 -0.15 -6.05 -7.56
CA LEU A 121 -0.42 -7.01 -8.65
C LEU A 121 0.75 -7.05 -9.63
N ASP A 122 0.97 -8.20 -10.27
CA ASP A 122 2.00 -8.38 -11.28
C ASP A 122 1.89 -7.39 -12.45
N MET A 123 3.01 -7.18 -13.14
CA MET A 123 3.05 -6.37 -14.36
C MET A 123 2.17 -7.01 -15.44
N GLY A 124 1.43 -6.18 -16.19
CA GLY A 124 0.51 -6.65 -17.23
C GLY A 124 -0.91 -6.95 -16.77
N LEU A 125 -1.20 -7.01 -15.47
CA LEU A 125 -2.55 -7.28 -14.95
C LEU A 125 -3.54 -6.09 -15.01
N GLY A 126 -3.16 -4.97 -15.64
CA GLY A 126 -4.04 -3.82 -15.81
C GLY A 126 -4.27 -2.99 -14.55
N LYS A 127 -3.21 -2.69 -13.77
CA LYS A 127 -3.32 -1.81 -12.59
C LYS A 127 -3.88 -0.41 -12.92
N SER A 128 -3.59 0.11 -14.11
CA SER A 128 -4.15 1.37 -14.59
C SER A 128 -5.66 1.31 -14.76
N ILE A 129 -6.19 0.30 -15.46
CA ILE A 129 -7.65 0.15 -15.63
C ILE A 129 -8.36 -0.12 -14.29
N ILE A 130 -7.71 -0.80 -13.34
CA ILE A 130 -8.25 -0.95 -11.97
C ILE A 130 -8.38 0.42 -11.29
N SER A 131 -7.32 1.24 -11.33
CA SER A 131 -7.33 2.57 -10.69
C SER A 131 -8.37 3.50 -11.35
N LEU A 132 -8.45 3.45 -12.68
CA LEU A 132 -9.42 4.19 -13.49
C LEU A 132 -10.85 3.71 -13.24
N GLY A 133 -11.07 2.40 -13.11
CA GLY A 133 -12.37 1.83 -12.79
C GLY A 133 -12.89 2.28 -11.42
N TRP A 134 -12.01 2.40 -10.42
CA TRP A 134 -12.38 2.99 -9.13
C TRP A 134 -12.73 4.48 -9.26
N LEU A 135 -11.96 5.26 -10.02
CA LEU A 135 -12.29 6.67 -10.27
C LEU A 135 -13.65 6.84 -10.98
N LYS A 136 -14.07 5.88 -11.80
CA LYS A 136 -15.35 5.91 -12.51
C LYS A 136 -16.56 5.72 -11.58
N LEU A 137 -16.35 5.15 -10.40
CA LEU A 137 -17.36 5.11 -9.33
C LEU A 137 -17.45 6.43 -8.57
N HIS A 138 -16.45 7.31 -8.70
CA HIS A 138 -16.26 8.52 -7.90
C HIS A 138 -15.88 9.72 -8.77
N GLU A 139 -16.72 10.04 -9.77
CA GLU A 139 -16.47 11.17 -10.69
C GLU A 139 -16.37 12.53 -9.96
N ASP A 140 -16.94 12.63 -8.77
CA ASP A 140 -16.85 13.80 -7.89
C ASP A 140 -15.44 13.96 -7.26
N ARG A 141 -14.59 12.92 -7.30
CA ARG A 141 -13.24 12.91 -6.70
C ARG A 141 -12.15 13.45 -7.62
N LYS A 142 -12.41 14.63 -8.19
CA LYS A 142 -11.46 15.44 -8.98
C LYS A 142 -11.08 16.75 -8.27
N PRO A 143 -9.89 17.34 -8.54
CA PRO A 143 -8.90 16.87 -9.50
C PRO A 143 -8.07 15.68 -8.98
N VAL A 144 -7.55 14.87 -9.91
CA VAL A 144 -6.72 13.68 -9.66
C VAL A 144 -5.27 13.97 -10.07
N LEU A 145 -4.31 13.61 -9.23
CA LEU A 145 -2.89 13.63 -9.57
C LEU A 145 -2.37 12.21 -9.80
N ILE A 146 -1.80 11.96 -10.97
CA ILE A 146 -1.15 10.71 -11.33
C ILE A 146 0.36 10.96 -11.42
N VAL A 147 1.13 10.25 -10.60
CA VAL A 147 2.59 10.28 -10.63
C VAL A 147 3.11 8.95 -11.15
N CYS A 148 3.86 8.96 -12.24
CA CYS A 148 4.36 7.76 -12.89
C CYS A 148 5.81 7.92 -13.42
N PRO A 149 6.47 6.84 -13.89
CA PRO A 149 7.69 6.97 -14.68
C PRO A 149 7.48 7.83 -15.95
N ALA A 150 8.52 8.55 -16.39
CA ALA A 150 8.42 9.44 -17.56
C ALA A 150 7.92 8.73 -18.83
N THR A 151 8.34 7.48 -19.01
CA THR A 151 7.94 6.60 -20.13
C THR A 151 6.47 6.21 -20.11
N LEU A 152 5.78 6.30 -18.97
CA LEU A 152 4.39 5.89 -18.81
C LEU A 152 3.39 7.04 -18.89
N LYS A 153 3.81 8.32 -18.98
CA LYS A 153 2.88 9.45 -19.06
C LYS A 153 1.91 9.34 -20.24
N LEU A 154 2.44 9.02 -21.42
CA LEU A 154 1.61 8.85 -22.63
C LEU A 154 0.77 7.57 -22.57
N ASN A 155 1.22 6.54 -21.86
CA ASN A 155 0.42 5.34 -21.65
C ASN A 155 -0.80 5.65 -20.78
N TRP A 156 -0.61 6.38 -19.69
CA TRP A 156 -1.71 6.86 -18.85
C TRP A 156 -2.72 7.70 -19.63
N LEU A 157 -2.25 8.64 -20.46
CA LEU A 157 -3.14 9.41 -21.33
C LEU A 157 -3.98 8.52 -22.25
N ARG A 158 -3.37 7.52 -22.90
CA ARG A 158 -4.10 6.58 -23.77
C ARG A 158 -5.14 5.77 -23.00
N GLU A 159 -4.78 5.26 -21.83
CA GLU A 159 -5.72 4.50 -20.97
C GLU A 159 -6.87 5.39 -20.50
N ILE A 160 -6.61 6.63 -20.08
CA ILE A 160 -7.67 7.57 -19.69
C ILE A 160 -8.59 7.85 -20.88
N ASN A 161 -8.05 8.20 -22.06
CA ASN A 161 -8.87 8.47 -23.24
C ASN A 161 -9.70 7.24 -23.67
N LYS A 162 -9.18 6.04 -23.44
CA LYS A 162 -9.88 4.79 -23.76
C LYS A 162 -11.03 4.51 -22.80
N TRP A 163 -10.83 4.73 -21.50
CA TRP A 163 -11.78 4.33 -20.45
C TRP A 163 -12.67 5.48 -19.94
N PHE A 164 -12.28 6.73 -20.22
CA PHE A 164 -13.00 7.97 -19.95
C PHE A 164 -13.10 8.81 -21.23
N PRO A 165 -13.87 8.37 -22.24
CA PRO A 165 -13.95 9.08 -23.53
C PRO A 165 -14.56 10.49 -23.41
N ASN A 166 -15.30 10.77 -22.34
CA ASN A 166 -15.90 12.08 -22.06
C ASN A 166 -14.99 13.00 -21.22
N GLU A 167 -13.83 12.51 -20.77
CA GLU A 167 -12.86 13.30 -20.02
C GLU A 167 -12.04 14.18 -20.97
N ASN A 168 -12.36 15.47 -21.00
CA ASN A 168 -11.72 16.42 -21.90
C ASN A 168 -10.63 17.27 -21.23
N ASN A 169 -10.53 17.24 -19.90
CA ASN A 169 -9.64 18.14 -19.15
C ASN A 169 -8.44 17.38 -18.56
N ILE A 170 -7.63 16.76 -19.43
CA ILE A 170 -6.43 15.99 -19.04
C ILE A 170 -5.19 16.83 -19.31
N GLN A 171 -4.35 17.00 -18.30
CA GLN A 171 -3.12 17.79 -18.40
C GLN A 171 -1.88 16.93 -18.12
N ILE A 172 -0.90 16.96 -19.01
CA ILE A 172 0.41 16.34 -18.78
C ILE A 172 1.42 17.44 -18.53
N LEU A 173 2.08 17.39 -17.37
CA LEU A 173 3.11 18.35 -17.01
C LEU A 173 4.46 17.94 -17.61
N TYR A 174 5.18 18.91 -18.17
CA TYR A 174 6.49 18.74 -18.80
C TYR A 174 7.50 19.75 -18.31
N GLY A 175 8.78 19.40 -18.45
CA GLY A 175 9.88 20.27 -18.04
C GLY A 175 9.97 20.44 -16.52
N LYS A 176 11.08 21.03 -16.07
CA LYS A 176 11.30 21.31 -14.65
C LYS A 176 10.72 22.65 -14.21
N TYR A 177 10.48 23.56 -15.15
CA TYR A 177 9.99 24.90 -14.85
C TYR A 177 8.46 24.92 -14.95
N PRO A 178 7.73 25.18 -13.85
CA PRO A 178 6.27 25.31 -13.87
C PRO A 178 5.88 26.62 -14.55
N ASN A 179 5.74 26.57 -15.87
CA ASN A 179 5.40 27.73 -16.71
C ASN A 179 3.92 27.75 -17.13
N GLU A 180 3.15 26.74 -16.77
CA GLU A 180 1.74 26.58 -17.10
C GLU A 180 0.89 26.47 -15.83
N ASN A 181 -0.34 26.98 -15.92
CA ASN A 181 -1.32 26.82 -14.85
C ASN A 181 -1.81 25.38 -14.82
N ILE A 182 -2.03 24.85 -13.60
CA ILE A 182 -2.57 23.50 -13.42
C ILE A 182 -4.10 23.62 -13.31
N THR A 183 -4.80 23.23 -14.38
CA THR A 183 -6.26 23.34 -14.48
C THR A 183 -6.94 22.02 -14.84
N GLY A 184 -6.16 20.95 -15.11
CA GLY A 184 -6.67 19.64 -15.46
C GLY A 184 -7.49 18.97 -14.35
N ASP A 185 -8.57 18.29 -14.73
CA ASP A 185 -9.32 17.36 -13.88
C ASP A 185 -8.46 16.14 -13.55
N ILE A 186 -7.65 15.70 -14.51
CA ILE A 186 -6.64 14.65 -14.33
C ILE A 186 -5.29 15.21 -14.75
N VAL A 187 -4.35 15.26 -13.81
CA VAL A 187 -3.00 15.79 -14.01
C VAL A 187 -1.99 14.65 -13.95
N ILE A 188 -1.15 14.53 -14.97
CA ILE A 188 -0.13 13.48 -15.09
C ILE A 188 1.25 14.12 -15.01
N ILE A 189 2.09 13.65 -14.09
CA ILE A 189 3.47 14.12 -13.92
C ILE A 189 4.41 12.95 -13.67
N ASN A 190 5.67 13.08 -14.05
CA ASN A 190 6.68 12.07 -13.75
C ASN A 190 7.53 12.40 -12.51
N TYR A 191 8.05 11.34 -11.87
CA TYR A 191 8.85 11.46 -10.64
C TYR A 191 10.06 12.40 -10.75
N ASP A 192 10.67 12.52 -11.95
CA ASP A 192 11.92 13.25 -12.13
C ASP A 192 11.77 14.77 -12.01
N ILE A 193 10.58 15.28 -12.34
CA ILE A 193 10.26 16.71 -12.29
C ILE A 193 9.37 17.07 -11.10
N LEU A 194 8.86 16.08 -10.37
CA LEU A 194 7.88 16.29 -9.29
C LEU A 194 8.37 17.26 -8.19
N ALA A 195 9.67 17.22 -7.88
CA ALA A 195 10.25 18.08 -6.85
C ALA A 195 10.23 19.56 -7.26
N ASP A 196 10.46 19.85 -8.54
CA ASP A 196 10.46 21.21 -9.08
C ASP A 196 9.02 21.78 -9.12
N TRP A 197 8.03 20.91 -9.30
CA TRP A 197 6.61 21.27 -9.39
C TRP A 197 5.88 21.30 -8.05
N VAL A 198 6.51 20.86 -6.96
CA VAL A 198 5.82 20.65 -5.67
C VAL A 198 5.08 21.90 -5.19
N ASN A 199 5.69 23.08 -5.34
CA ASN A 199 5.13 24.35 -4.89
C ASN A 199 3.89 24.79 -5.69
N ALA A 200 3.78 24.36 -6.95
CA ALA A 200 2.59 24.58 -7.76
C ALA A 200 1.51 23.55 -7.41
N LEU A 201 1.89 22.27 -7.30
CA LEU A 201 0.98 21.16 -7.06
C LEU A 201 0.27 21.23 -5.71
N ILE A 202 0.95 21.66 -4.64
CA ILE A 202 0.34 21.76 -3.29
C ILE A 202 -0.78 22.80 -3.20
N LYS A 203 -0.86 23.73 -4.16
CA LYS A 203 -1.91 24.76 -4.21
C LYS A 203 -3.21 24.23 -4.84
N ILE A 204 -3.13 23.10 -5.52
CA ILE A 204 -4.28 22.47 -6.16
C ILE A 204 -4.94 21.52 -5.15
N PRO A 205 -6.27 21.59 -4.94
CA PRO A 205 -6.98 20.75 -3.99
C PRO A 205 -7.23 19.35 -4.57
N PHE A 206 -6.16 18.60 -4.88
CA PHE A 206 -6.27 17.24 -5.38
C PHE A 206 -7.05 16.36 -4.39
N LYS A 207 -8.04 15.64 -4.91
CA LYS A 207 -8.85 14.71 -4.12
C LYS A 207 -8.30 13.28 -4.14
N VAL A 208 -7.52 12.94 -5.16
CA VAL A 208 -6.91 11.61 -5.33
C VAL A 208 -5.47 11.73 -5.81
N LEU A 209 -4.60 10.88 -5.27
CA LEU A 209 -3.23 10.69 -5.73
C LEU A 209 -3.00 9.23 -6.10
N ILE A 210 -2.64 8.99 -7.36
CA ILE A 210 -2.24 7.68 -7.87
C ILE A 210 -0.72 7.70 -8.04
N LEU A 211 -0.04 6.73 -7.41
CA LEU A 211 1.40 6.53 -7.53
C LEU A 211 1.67 5.24 -8.29
N ASP A 212 1.98 5.37 -9.57
CA ASP A 212 2.40 4.24 -10.40
C ASP A 212 3.88 3.94 -10.16
N GLU A 213 4.25 2.67 -10.14
CA GLU A 213 5.61 2.22 -9.79
C GLU A 213 6.14 2.85 -8.49
N SER A 214 5.37 2.75 -7.40
CA SER A 214 5.67 3.42 -6.12
C SER A 214 7.02 3.03 -5.48
N HIS A 215 7.68 1.99 -5.97
CA HIS A 215 9.06 1.66 -5.58
C HIS A 215 10.05 2.81 -5.84
N PHE A 216 9.74 3.75 -6.73
CA PHE A 216 10.50 4.98 -6.93
C PHE A 216 10.61 5.81 -5.64
N ILE A 217 9.62 5.79 -4.75
CA ILE A 217 9.61 6.57 -3.50
C ILE A 217 10.09 5.80 -2.26
N LYS A 218 10.76 4.65 -2.44
CA LYS A 218 11.26 3.83 -1.31
C LYS A 218 12.26 4.56 -0.40
N ASN A 219 13.10 5.43 -0.98
CA ASN A 219 14.09 6.17 -0.21
C ASN A 219 13.48 7.45 0.39
N ARG A 220 13.39 7.51 1.72
CA ARG A 220 12.78 8.62 2.47
C ARG A 220 13.51 9.95 2.32
N THR A 221 14.81 9.96 2.01
CA THR A 221 15.61 11.19 1.91
C THR A 221 15.57 11.82 0.52
N ALA A 222 15.16 11.07 -0.50
CA ALA A 222 15.10 11.53 -1.88
C ALA A 222 14.08 12.66 -2.07
N ASN A 223 14.42 13.64 -2.92
CA ASN A 223 13.58 14.81 -3.18
C ASN A 223 12.19 14.43 -3.72
N ARG A 224 12.11 13.45 -4.63
CA ARG A 224 10.83 12.92 -5.13
C ARG A 224 9.93 12.37 -4.03
N THR A 225 10.49 11.66 -3.05
CA THR A 225 9.76 11.11 -1.91
C THR A 225 9.27 12.20 -0.98
N LYS A 226 10.10 13.22 -0.73
CA LYS A 226 9.70 14.40 0.04
C LYS A 226 8.57 15.16 -0.66
N ALA A 227 8.65 15.31 -1.99
CA ALA A 227 7.63 15.98 -2.78
C ALA A 227 6.28 15.23 -2.75
N VAL A 228 6.28 13.91 -2.97
CA VAL A 228 5.06 13.08 -2.82
C VAL A 228 4.45 13.25 -1.43
N LYS A 229 5.27 13.18 -0.37
CA LYS A 229 4.79 13.36 1.01
C LYS A 229 4.22 14.75 1.27
N ALA A 230 4.79 15.79 0.67
CA ALA A 230 4.29 17.15 0.81
C ALA A 230 2.91 17.28 0.16
N ILE A 231 2.76 16.76 -1.06
CA ILE A 231 1.50 16.77 -1.80
C ILE A 231 0.43 15.94 -1.08
N SER A 232 0.77 14.73 -0.62
CA SER A 232 -0.20 13.82 0.01
C SER A 232 -0.81 14.37 1.29
N LYS A 233 -0.17 15.32 1.98
CA LYS A 233 -0.71 15.95 3.20
C LYS A 233 -1.94 16.82 2.93
N ASN A 234 -2.07 17.35 1.72
CA ASN A 234 -3.19 18.23 1.35
C ASN A 234 -4.37 17.45 0.75
N ILE A 235 -4.21 16.14 0.57
CA ILE A 235 -5.25 15.28 0.02
C ILE A 235 -6.12 14.78 1.18
N PRO A 236 -7.45 14.95 1.09
CA PRO A 236 -8.35 14.60 2.19
C PRO A 236 -8.14 13.18 2.71
N HIS A 237 -8.11 13.05 4.03
CA HIS A 237 -8.29 11.75 4.68
C HIS A 237 -9.79 11.46 4.68
N ILE A 238 -10.21 10.61 3.74
CA ILE A 238 -11.55 10.04 3.69
C ILE A 238 -11.60 8.78 4.54
#